data_AF-A0A937QG48-F1
#
_entry.id   AF-A0A937QG48-F1
#
_cell.length_a   1.000
_cell.length_b   1.000
_cell.length_c   1.000
_cell.angle_alpha   90.00
_cell.angle_beta   90.00
_cell.angle_gamma   90.00
#
_symmetry.space_group_name_H-M   'P 1'
#
loop_
_entity.id
_entity.type
_entity.pdbx_description
1 polymer ?
#
loop_
_entity_poly.entity_id
_entity_poly.type
_entity_poly.pdbx_seq_one_letter_code
_entity_poly.pdbx_strand_id
1 'polypeptide(L)'
;MSRCYMAGDAFRFPLKRPPDSHVLNINDMFGLHLRELLDLLIPLKGDQHLMVDGYRLLNDRNTIQPLYAPQERGSEAGSGPLDLYEPRIGYIQHLLESLLSMIDLEADGAKVNVDGFRLKNLNRWLTPGGGALDILAHAASTCNLSCRFCYNKNSPQTLRPGSRDPEDEHQEIQERIRHYVPSAKLNIFPNMGSPAEPLAHPYILDIMTELRKKTDELFRLSTNGSTLTLEMIKTLSKLKPIYLDISINSSSSSRREWLMGDPQSHIALNSLQYLKAEGIPYTVVVVPWPFPSRDVMLKDLKETVEFARAFDPALIQVNLPGYAQTYSQKELFPYEDVWNELKTKAQELRNCTDCPLVIRPGLFEEYKDPNKVNDPVLIGVIKNSPTQLAGLLPGDRIIKVNGLPVKNKPQARSLLSILHESEVKQASLSIQRNGTRSDLELDLSRFDYPYTRESATHLGVVFASSGIPQDWSERLKQVIVSRRAKEVLLLSSSLVRPALAKLMSERGIAHDVTLHVRVPRNGYFGGNVFMGDLMVVEDFIEAVEGFIKEGGIQPDLVVIPSSPFHLSGWGRDLTGRVYLDIERHTKVPVALVECEPIFD
;
A
#
# COMPACT_ATOMS: atom_id res chain seq x y z
N MET A 1 -36.46 -32.19 14.44
CA MET A 1 -37.14 -31.56 13.30
C MET A 1 -36.37 -30.31 12.91
N SER A 2 -35.80 -30.33 11.70
CA SER A 2 -35.44 -29.22 10.81
C SER A 2 -34.69 -27.99 11.36
N ARG A 3 -33.37 -27.94 11.10
CA ARG A 3 -32.71 -27.03 10.13
C ARG A 3 -31.21 -27.34 10.11
N CYS A 4 -30.75 -28.03 9.06
CA CYS A 4 -29.81 -27.46 8.09
C CYS A 4 -28.61 -26.73 8.72
N TYR A 5 -27.60 -27.48 9.17
CA TYR A 5 -26.22 -26.98 9.11
C TYR A 5 -25.82 -27.05 7.63
N MET A 6 -26.17 -26.00 6.87
CA MET A 6 -25.57 -25.79 5.57
C MET A 6 -24.13 -25.31 5.79
N ALA A 7 -23.21 -25.83 4.97
CA ALA A 7 -21.91 -25.21 4.73
C ALA A 7 -22.07 -23.68 4.55
N GLY A 8 -21.40 -22.87 5.37
CA GLY A 8 -21.54 -21.40 5.24
C GLY A 8 -20.91 -20.54 6.36
N ASP A 9 -19.85 -20.99 7.03
CA ASP A 9 -19.34 -20.38 8.27
C ASP A 9 -18.05 -19.54 8.11
N ALA A 10 -17.82 -18.93 6.94
CA ALA A 10 -16.59 -18.17 6.70
C ALA A 10 -16.50 -16.78 7.39
N PHE A 11 -17.62 -16.04 7.47
CA PHE A 11 -17.64 -14.65 7.97
C PHE A 11 -18.45 -14.50 9.26
N ARG A 12 -17.84 -14.88 10.39
CA ARG A 12 -18.41 -14.74 11.74
C ARG A 12 -17.60 -13.73 12.55
N PHE A 13 -18.30 -12.79 13.19
CA PHE A 13 -17.70 -11.74 14.01
C PHE A 13 -18.00 -12.01 15.48
N PRO A 14 -17.00 -12.19 16.35
CA PRO A 14 -17.21 -12.46 17.76
C PRO A 14 -17.72 -11.22 18.49
N LEU A 15 -18.44 -11.43 19.59
CA LEU A 15 -18.89 -10.36 20.50
C LEU A 15 -18.21 -10.53 21.86
N LYS A 16 -17.76 -9.43 22.47
CA LYS A 16 -17.20 -9.39 23.82
C LYS A 16 -18.28 -8.91 24.79
N ARG A 17 -18.54 -9.66 25.87
CA ARG A 17 -19.37 -9.14 26.97
C ARG A 17 -18.51 -8.23 27.84
N PRO A 18 -18.98 -7.00 28.17
CA PRO A 18 -18.31 -6.22 29.20
C PRO A 18 -18.37 -6.97 30.54
N PRO A 19 -17.30 -6.91 31.37
CA PRO A 19 -17.34 -7.49 32.71
C PRO A 19 -18.46 -6.84 33.54
N ASP A 20 -19.06 -7.60 34.46
CA ASP A 20 -20.22 -7.18 35.29
C ASP A 20 -20.02 -5.86 36.06
N SER A 21 -18.78 -5.37 36.17
CA SER A 21 -18.40 -4.12 36.83
C SER A 21 -18.53 -2.84 35.96
N HIS A 22 -18.87 -2.96 34.66
CA HIS A 22 -18.95 -1.83 33.72
C HIS A 22 -20.29 -1.77 32.99
N VAL A 23 -21.39 -1.63 33.73
CA VAL A 23 -22.68 -1.27 33.12
C VAL A 23 -22.59 0.18 32.68
N LEU A 24 -22.54 0.43 31.37
CA LEU A 24 -22.62 1.78 30.80
C LEU A 24 -23.96 2.41 31.21
N ASN A 25 -23.93 3.64 31.72
CA ASN A 25 -25.16 4.41 31.87
C ASN A 25 -25.69 4.76 30.47
N ILE A 26 -27.02 4.85 30.34
CA ILE A 26 -27.72 5.17 29.08
C ILE A 26 -27.19 6.45 28.43
N ASN A 27 -26.75 7.44 29.22
CA ASN A 27 -26.17 8.68 28.71
C ASN A 27 -24.80 8.43 28.04
N ASP A 28 -23.93 7.66 28.69
CA ASP A 28 -22.60 7.34 28.15
C ASP A 28 -22.71 6.56 26.84
N MET A 29 -23.73 5.69 26.73
CA MET A 29 -24.06 4.93 25.53
C MET A 29 -24.43 5.85 24.35
N PHE A 30 -25.23 6.90 24.55
CA PHE A 30 -25.55 7.85 23.48
C PHE A 30 -24.32 8.62 22.99
N GLY A 31 -23.48 9.07 23.92
CA GLY A 31 -22.21 9.72 23.58
C GLY A 31 -21.28 8.80 22.79
N LEU A 32 -21.16 7.53 23.22
CA LEU A 32 -20.38 6.51 22.52
C LEU A 32 -20.88 6.30 21.09
N HIS A 33 -22.16 6.00 20.90
CA HIS A 33 -22.69 5.75 19.56
C HIS A 33 -22.66 7.00 18.67
N LEU A 34 -22.83 8.20 19.22
CA LEU A 34 -22.70 9.42 18.44
C LEU A 34 -21.25 9.62 17.97
N ARG A 35 -20.23 9.31 18.79
CA ARG A 35 -18.83 9.32 18.35
C ARG A 35 -18.58 8.32 17.22
N GLU A 36 -19.02 7.07 17.39
CA GLU A 36 -18.87 6.03 16.35
C GLU A 36 -19.54 6.43 15.03
N LEU A 37 -20.72 7.05 15.09
CA LEU A 37 -21.41 7.57 13.90
C LEU A 37 -20.64 8.71 13.23
N LEU A 38 -20.05 9.61 14.01
CA LEU A 38 -19.21 10.69 13.48
C LEU A 38 -17.91 10.17 12.85
N ASP A 39 -17.50 8.93 13.13
CA ASP A 39 -16.37 8.27 12.46
C ASP A 39 -16.77 7.58 11.15
N LEU A 40 -18.07 7.55 10.83
CA LEU A 40 -18.62 7.01 9.59
C LEU A 40 -19.22 8.09 8.68
N LEU A 41 -19.55 9.26 9.24
CA LEU A 41 -20.39 10.26 8.60
C LEU A 41 -19.87 11.67 8.94
N ILE A 42 -19.90 12.56 7.95
CA ILE A 42 -19.65 13.99 8.15
C ILE A 42 -21.01 14.72 8.12
N PRO A 43 -21.49 15.27 9.24
CA PRO A 43 -22.74 16.02 9.25
C PRO A 43 -22.60 17.32 8.45
N LEU A 44 -23.63 17.65 7.67
CA LEU A 44 -23.63 18.84 6.80
C LEU A 44 -24.82 19.76 7.10
N LYS A 45 -24.62 21.07 6.89
CA LYS A 45 -25.70 22.06 6.75
C LYS A 45 -25.60 22.70 5.37
N GLY A 46 -26.42 22.22 4.43
CA GLY A 46 -26.19 22.49 3.01
C GLY A 46 -24.86 21.86 2.60
N ASP A 47 -23.96 22.64 1.99
CA ASP A 47 -22.62 22.18 1.58
C ASP A 47 -21.54 22.42 2.65
N GLN A 48 -21.91 22.88 3.85
CA GLN A 48 -20.98 23.20 4.92
C GLN A 48 -20.82 22.05 5.92
N HIS A 49 -19.58 21.68 6.21
CA HIS A 49 -19.25 20.71 7.26
C HIS A 49 -19.67 21.26 8.63
N LEU A 50 -20.33 20.44 9.43
CA LEU A 50 -20.69 20.75 10.80
C LEU A 50 -19.76 20.01 11.77
N MET A 51 -19.07 20.78 12.61
CA MET A 51 -18.36 20.21 13.75
C MET A 51 -19.37 19.89 14.85
N VAL A 52 -19.42 18.63 15.27
CA VAL A 52 -20.28 18.17 16.38
C VAL A 52 -19.38 17.92 17.59
N ASP A 53 -19.49 18.76 18.60
CA ASP A 53 -18.65 18.75 19.81
C ASP A 53 -19.43 18.35 21.07
N GLY A 54 -20.75 18.23 20.99
CA GLY A 54 -21.61 17.80 22.08
C GLY A 54 -23.03 17.45 21.65
N TYR A 55 -23.81 16.94 22.61
CA TYR A 55 -25.23 16.61 22.41
C TYR A 55 -26.07 16.96 23.65
N ARG A 56 -27.39 16.97 23.48
CA ARG A 56 -28.36 17.21 24.57
C ARG A 56 -29.41 16.12 24.58
N LEU A 57 -29.85 15.73 25.77
CA LEU A 57 -30.95 14.79 25.92
C LEU A 57 -32.27 15.55 25.86
N LEU A 58 -33.32 14.90 25.33
CA LEU A 58 -34.64 15.53 25.22
C LEU A 58 -35.25 15.85 26.60
N ASN A 59 -34.94 15.04 27.61
CA ASN A 59 -35.35 15.22 29.00
C ASN A 59 -34.39 16.12 29.81
N ASP A 60 -33.26 16.53 29.24
CA ASP A 60 -32.31 17.48 29.83
C ASP A 60 -31.83 18.49 28.78
N ARG A 61 -32.68 19.49 28.51
CA ARG A 61 -32.46 20.48 27.44
C ARG A 61 -31.40 21.54 27.80
N ASN A 62 -31.01 21.63 29.07
CA ASN A 62 -30.15 22.69 29.58
C ASN A 62 -28.68 22.25 29.67
N THR A 63 -28.40 20.95 29.67
CA THR A 63 -27.04 20.42 29.79
C THR A 63 -26.54 19.93 28.44
N ILE A 64 -25.48 20.58 27.91
CA ILE A 64 -24.73 20.07 26.76
C ILE A 64 -23.69 19.07 27.28
N GLN A 65 -23.82 17.82 26.86
CA GLN A 65 -22.84 16.78 27.11
C GLN A 65 -21.73 16.89 26.07
N PRO A 66 -20.46 17.15 26.45
CA PRO A 66 -19.36 17.17 25.51
C PRO A 66 -19.12 15.76 24.94
N LEU A 67 -18.93 15.66 23.62
CA LEU A 67 -18.64 14.38 22.96
C LEU A 67 -17.20 13.93 23.19
N TYR A 68 -16.28 14.87 23.11
CA TYR A 68 -14.85 14.65 23.25
C TYR A 68 -14.37 15.46 24.45
N ALA A 69 -14.52 14.90 25.65
CA ALA A 69 -13.87 15.46 26.82
C ALA A 69 -12.34 15.36 26.64
N PRO A 70 -11.54 16.30 27.17
CA PRO A 70 -10.10 16.11 27.28
C PRO A 70 -9.83 14.97 28.26
N GLN A 71 -9.87 13.73 27.76
CA GLN A 71 -9.50 12.55 28.52
C GLN A 71 -8.00 12.29 28.40
N GLU A 72 -7.42 11.86 29.52
CA GLU A 72 -6.06 11.36 29.63
C GLU A 72 -5.81 10.24 28.62
N ARG A 73 -4.59 10.22 28.07
CA ARG A 73 -4.08 9.15 27.19
C ARG A 73 -4.36 7.78 27.82
N GLY A 74 -5.36 7.05 27.32
CA GLY A 74 -5.64 5.70 27.84
C GLY A 74 -6.92 5.07 27.31
N SER A 75 -6.87 4.45 26.15
CA SER A 75 -6.66 3.01 26.05
C SER A 75 -6.50 2.67 24.57
N GLU A 76 -5.33 2.15 24.22
CA GLU A 76 -5.09 1.52 22.93
C GLU A 76 -5.90 0.21 22.90
N ALA A 77 -7.20 0.31 22.67
CA ALA A 77 -7.92 -0.82 22.10
C ALA A 77 -7.38 -0.93 20.67
N GLY A 78 -6.34 -1.75 20.48
CA GLY A 78 -5.76 -2.01 19.18
C GLY A 78 -6.87 -2.43 18.22
N SER A 79 -7.16 -1.57 17.27
CA SER A 79 -8.13 -1.79 16.21
C SER A 79 -7.63 -2.90 15.30
N GLY A 80 -8.52 -3.81 14.93
CA GLY A 80 -8.16 -4.88 14.00
C GLY A 80 -8.06 -4.34 12.57
N PRO A 81 -7.50 -5.10 11.61
CA PRO A 81 -7.58 -4.77 10.19
C PRO A 81 -9.01 -4.47 9.71
N LEU A 82 -10.03 -5.05 10.36
CA LEU A 82 -11.43 -4.83 10.06
C LEU A 82 -11.86 -3.37 10.25
N ASP A 83 -11.38 -2.69 11.30
CA ASP A 83 -11.74 -1.29 11.60
C ASP A 83 -11.16 -0.33 10.58
N LEU A 84 -10.04 -0.72 9.95
CA LEU A 84 -9.48 -0.03 8.81
C LEU A 84 -10.39 -0.20 7.60
N TYR A 85 -10.66 -1.44 7.16
CA TYR A 85 -11.26 -1.74 5.86
C TYR A 85 -12.79 -1.67 5.80
N GLU A 86 -13.49 -2.05 6.87
CA GLU A 86 -14.96 -2.08 6.93
C GLU A 86 -15.48 -1.71 8.33
N PRO A 87 -15.34 -0.42 8.72
CA PRO A 87 -15.69 0.06 10.06
C PRO A 87 -17.18 -0.04 10.38
N ARG A 88 -18.07 -0.23 9.39
CA ARG A 88 -19.50 -0.47 9.66
C ARG A 88 -19.72 -1.75 10.43
N ILE A 89 -18.89 -2.77 10.21
CA ILE A 89 -18.99 -4.04 10.95
C ILE A 89 -18.55 -3.84 12.40
N GLY A 90 -17.46 -3.10 12.63
CA GLY A 90 -17.04 -2.69 13.97
C GLY A 90 -18.14 -1.91 14.71
N TYR A 91 -18.79 -0.95 14.05
CA TYR A 91 -19.93 -0.24 14.62
C TYR A 91 -21.11 -1.16 14.97
N ILE A 92 -21.47 -2.10 14.10
CA ILE A 92 -22.52 -3.09 14.38
C ILE A 92 -22.13 -3.95 15.60
N GLN A 93 -20.86 -4.35 15.69
CA GLN A 93 -20.34 -5.09 16.84
C GLN A 93 -20.50 -4.29 18.14
N HIS A 94 -20.00 -3.06 18.18
CA HIS A 94 -20.11 -2.18 19.37
C HIS A 94 -21.57 -1.91 19.75
N LEU A 95 -22.45 -1.75 18.76
CA LEU A 95 -23.89 -1.59 19.00
C LEU A 95 -24.50 -2.83 19.69
N LEU A 96 -24.19 -4.02 19.18
CA LEU A 96 -24.67 -5.27 19.77
C LEU A 96 -24.10 -5.51 21.17
N GLU A 97 -22.81 -5.24 21.38
CA GLU A 97 -22.15 -5.36 22.70
C GLU A 97 -22.78 -4.40 23.72
N SER A 98 -23.05 -3.15 23.32
CA SER A 98 -23.71 -2.14 24.17
C SER A 98 -25.17 -2.52 24.50
N LEU A 99 -25.88 -3.15 23.56
CA LEU A 99 -27.22 -3.66 23.83
C LEU A 99 -27.18 -4.83 24.82
N LEU A 100 -26.29 -5.81 24.59
CA LEU A 100 -26.13 -7.00 25.42
C LEU A 100 -25.62 -6.69 26.85
N SER A 101 -25.07 -5.50 27.10
CA SER A 101 -24.74 -5.06 28.46
C SER A 101 -25.96 -4.62 29.27
N MET A 102 -27.11 -4.39 28.61
CA MET A 102 -28.32 -3.84 29.23
C MET A 102 -29.48 -4.84 29.24
N ILE A 103 -29.47 -5.83 28.34
CA ILE A 103 -30.58 -6.78 28.17
C ILE A 103 -30.08 -8.22 28.14
N ASP A 104 -30.95 -9.12 28.56
CA ASP A 104 -30.83 -10.55 28.27
C ASP A 104 -31.69 -10.92 27.06
N LEU A 105 -31.14 -11.77 26.18
CA LEU A 105 -31.89 -12.34 25.07
C LEU A 105 -32.44 -13.70 25.49
N GLU A 106 -33.70 -13.96 25.20
CA GLU A 106 -34.37 -15.23 25.48
C GLU A 106 -34.82 -15.93 24.20
N ALA A 107 -34.69 -17.26 24.15
CA ALA A 107 -35.31 -18.13 23.16
C ALA A 107 -36.05 -19.24 23.89
N ASP A 108 -37.32 -19.47 23.52
CA ASP A 108 -38.21 -20.44 24.17
C ASP A 108 -38.28 -20.29 25.71
N GLY A 109 -38.22 -19.04 26.19
CA GLY A 109 -38.28 -18.70 27.62
C GLY A 109 -36.99 -18.97 28.41
N ALA A 110 -35.89 -19.30 27.72
CA ALA A 110 -34.58 -19.48 28.32
C ALA A 110 -33.58 -18.43 27.81
N LYS A 111 -32.76 -17.89 28.72
CA LYS A 111 -31.66 -16.99 28.39
C LYS A 111 -30.68 -17.66 27.42
N VAL A 112 -30.35 -16.97 26.33
CA VAL A 112 -29.38 -17.42 25.32
C VAL A 112 -28.11 -16.61 25.44
N ASN A 113 -26.96 -17.29 25.32
CA ASN A 113 -25.67 -16.62 25.19
C ASN A 113 -25.37 -16.35 23.71
N VAL A 114 -25.21 -15.09 23.35
CA VAL A 114 -24.80 -14.68 22.01
C VAL A 114 -23.32 -14.33 22.05
N ASP A 115 -22.54 -15.03 21.24
CA ASP A 115 -21.08 -14.95 21.21
C ASP A 115 -20.54 -14.38 19.89
N GLY A 116 -21.43 -14.01 18.97
CA GLY A 116 -21.07 -13.43 17.68
C GLY A 116 -22.27 -13.19 16.77
N PHE A 117 -22.01 -12.57 15.62
CA PHE A 117 -22.99 -12.38 14.55
C PHE A 117 -22.40 -12.70 13.18
N ARG A 118 -23.28 -12.76 12.17
CA ARG A 118 -22.93 -13.03 10.77
C ARG A 118 -23.63 -12.06 9.83
N LEU A 119 -22.98 -11.78 8.72
CA LEU A 119 -23.54 -10.95 7.67
C LEU A 119 -24.57 -11.74 6.87
N LYS A 120 -25.79 -11.21 6.80
CA LYS A 120 -26.81 -11.73 5.88
C LYS A 120 -26.51 -11.25 4.47
N ASN A 121 -26.48 -12.15 3.50
CA ASN A 121 -26.28 -11.88 2.08
C ASN A 121 -24.98 -11.09 1.78
N LEU A 122 -23.87 -11.82 1.65
CA LEU A 122 -22.53 -11.25 1.40
C LEU A 122 -22.45 -10.40 0.11
N ASN A 123 -23.34 -10.60 -0.87
CA ASN A 123 -23.37 -9.77 -2.09
C ASN A 123 -23.67 -8.28 -1.81
N ARG A 124 -24.23 -7.95 -0.64
CA ARG A 124 -24.44 -6.55 -0.22
C ARG A 124 -23.21 -5.90 0.41
N TRP A 125 -22.17 -6.69 0.65
CA TRP A 125 -20.91 -6.29 1.29
C TRP A 125 -19.75 -6.30 0.30
N LEU A 126 -20.06 -6.37 -0.99
CA LEU A 126 -19.04 -6.29 -2.02
C LEU A 126 -18.56 -4.84 -2.15
N THR A 127 -17.25 -4.67 -2.12
CA THR A 127 -16.57 -3.40 -2.33
C THR A 127 -15.72 -3.49 -3.59
N PRO A 128 -15.55 -2.38 -4.34
CA PRO A 128 -14.47 -2.29 -5.31
C PRO A 128 -13.14 -2.54 -4.60
N GLY A 129 -12.32 -3.47 -5.07
CA GLY A 129 -11.03 -3.76 -4.44
C GLY A 129 -10.26 -4.87 -5.14
N GLY A 130 -8.97 -4.57 -5.42
CA GLY A 130 -7.80 -5.36 -5.89
C GLY A 130 -7.93 -6.74 -6.51
N GLY A 131 -9.08 -7.06 -7.10
CA GLY A 131 -9.33 -8.17 -7.99
C GLY A 131 -8.89 -9.52 -7.45
N ALA A 132 -8.32 -10.34 -8.33
CA ALA A 132 -7.81 -11.65 -7.97
C ALA A 132 -6.68 -11.61 -6.90
N LEU A 133 -5.86 -10.56 -6.91
CA LEU A 133 -4.70 -10.44 -6.02
C LEU A 133 -5.12 -10.28 -4.57
N ASP A 134 -6.15 -9.48 -4.31
CA ASP A 134 -6.71 -9.32 -2.97
C ASP A 134 -7.20 -10.65 -2.42
N ILE A 135 -7.88 -11.47 -3.23
CA ILE A 135 -8.33 -12.81 -2.80
C ILE A 135 -7.12 -13.68 -2.42
N LEU A 136 -6.09 -13.73 -3.28
CA LEU A 136 -4.89 -14.55 -3.06
C LEU A 136 -4.09 -14.09 -1.84
N ALA A 137 -4.11 -12.80 -1.51
CA ALA A 137 -3.40 -12.28 -0.35
C ALA A 137 -4.01 -12.76 0.99
N HIS A 138 -5.25 -13.30 1.01
CA HIS A 138 -5.81 -13.95 2.21
C HIS A 138 -5.15 -15.32 2.50
N ALA A 139 -4.48 -15.93 1.51
CA ALA A 139 -3.68 -17.14 1.72
C ALA A 139 -2.31 -16.84 2.36
N ALA A 140 -1.99 -15.57 2.64
CA ALA A 140 -0.67 -15.14 3.10
C ALA A 140 -0.69 -14.72 4.59
N SER A 141 -1.38 -15.45 5.46
CA SER A 141 -1.42 -15.14 6.91
C SER A 141 -0.16 -15.60 7.66
N THR A 142 0.56 -16.58 7.11
CA THR A 142 1.75 -17.18 7.72
C THR A 142 2.96 -17.06 6.81
N CYS A 143 4.15 -17.19 7.40
CA CYS A 143 5.43 -17.20 6.68
C CYS A 143 6.23 -18.43 7.09
N ASN A 144 6.87 -19.08 6.12
CA ASN A 144 7.72 -20.25 6.34
C ASN A 144 9.22 -19.91 6.50
N LEU A 145 9.59 -18.63 6.42
CA LEU A 145 10.96 -18.13 6.62
C LEU A 145 11.02 -17.07 7.73
N SER A 146 12.23 -16.71 8.18
CA SER A 146 12.45 -15.83 9.33
C SER A 146 13.37 -14.64 9.02
N CYS A 147 13.15 -13.99 7.88
CA CYS A 147 14.04 -12.95 7.36
C CYS A 147 14.35 -11.83 8.36
N ARG A 148 15.64 -11.47 8.48
CA ARG A 148 16.14 -10.45 9.42
C ARG A 148 15.61 -9.05 9.13
N PHE A 149 15.39 -8.74 7.85
CA PHE A 149 14.86 -7.47 7.37
C PHE A 149 13.33 -7.50 7.16
N CYS A 150 12.64 -8.57 7.59
CA CYS A 150 11.21 -8.71 7.35
C CYS A 150 10.44 -7.56 8.01
N TYR A 151 9.73 -6.77 7.21
CA TYR A 151 8.88 -5.71 7.73
C TYR A 151 7.66 -6.32 8.46
N ASN A 152 6.98 -7.32 7.90
CA ASN A 152 5.83 -7.99 8.54
C ASN A 152 6.13 -8.50 9.96
N LYS A 153 7.30 -9.11 10.18
CA LYS A 153 7.72 -9.60 11.50
C LYS A 153 7.86 -8.47 12.53
N ASN A 154 8.11 -7.26 12.07
CA ASN A 154 8.37 -6.09 12.89
C ASN A 154 7.29 -4.99 12.75
N SER A 155 6.28 -5.14 11.89
CA SER A 155 5.21 -4.16 11.71
C SER A 155 4.40 -3.94 12.99
N PRO A 156 3.70 -2.82 13.16
CA PRO A 156 2.69 -2.69 14.21
C PRO A 156 1.64 -3.81 14.16
N GLN A 157 1.05 -4.17 15.31
CA GLN A 157 0.15 -5.32 15.44
C GLN A 157 -1.07 -5.24 14.51
N THR A 158 -1.60 -4.04 14.27
CA THR A 158 -2.77 -3.81 13.40
C THR A 158 -2.54 -4.29 11.95
N LEU A 159 -1.28 -4.38 11.51
CA LEU A 159 -0.91 -4.81 10.17
C LEU A 159 -0.44 -6.26 10.10
N ARG A 160 -0.24 -6.92 11.24
CA ARG A 160 0.18 -8.32 11.27
C ARG A 160 -1.06 -9.20 11.25
N PRO A 161 -1.33 -9.96 10.17
CA PRO A 161 -2.36 -10.98 10.22
C PRO A 161 -2.05 -11.95 11.37
N GLY A 162 -3.07 -12.27 12.16
CA GLY A 162 -2.97 -13.36 13.13
C GLY A 162 -2.84 -14.69 12.40
N SER A 163 -2.10 -15.64 12.97
CA SER A 163 -2.11 -17.01 12.46
C SER A 163 -3.52 -17.58 12.61
N ARG A 164 -4.04 -18.17 11.54
CA ARG A 164 -5.33 -18.86 11.55
C ARG A 164 -5.13 -20.31 11.15
N ASP A 165 -6.16 -21.12 11.36
CA ASP A 165 -6.19 -22.48 10.86
C ASP A 165 -6.29 -22.45 9.32
N PRO A 166 -5.41 -23.17 8.58
CA PRO A 166 -5.42 -23.16 7.12
C PRO A 166 -6.72 -23.66 6.49
N GLU A 167 -7.49 -24.51 7.18
CA GLU A 167 -8.78 -24.99 6.68
C GLU A 167 -9.84 -23.87 6.78
N ASP A 168 -9.87 -23.14 7.89
CA ASP A 168 -10.76 -21.98 8.06
C ASP A 168 -10.42 -20.88 7.05
N GLU A 169 -9.13 -20.64 6.79
CA GLU A 169 -8.68 -19.69 5.77
C GLU A 169 -9.09 -20.13 4.37
N HIS A 170 -8.88 -21.40 4.03
CA HIS A 170 -9.29 -21.95 2.75
C HIS A 170 -10.81 -21.81 2.53
N GLN A 171 -11.62 -22.12 3.54
CA GLN A 171 -13.08 -21.96 3.46
C GLN A 171 -13.50 -20.50 3.27
N GLU A 172 -12.86 -19.55 3.97
CA GLU A 172 -13.11 -18.12 3.76
C GLU A 172 -12.73 -17.68 2.34
N ILE A 173 -11.58 -18.12 1.85
CA ILE A 173 -11.12 -17.80 0.50
C ILE A 173 -12.05 -18.38 -0.56
N GLN A 174 -12.55 -19.60 -0.38
CA GLN A 174 -13.56 -20.19 -1.27
C GLN A 174 -14.86 -19.36 -1.30
N GLU A 175 -15.28 -18.82 -0.15
CA GLU A 175 -16.43 -17.92 -0.09
C GLU A 175 -16.16 -16.61 -0.86
N ARG A 176 -14.97 -16.03 -0.69
CA ARG A 176 -14.53 -14.85 -1.45
C ARG A 176 -14.54 -15.13 -2.96
N ILE A 177 -13.96 -16.25 -3.39
CA ILE A 177 -14.00 -16.68 -4.79
C ILE A 177 -15.45 -16.80 -5.26
N ARG A 178 -16.34 -17.44 -4.49
CA ARG A 178 -17.76 -17.61 -4.86
C ARG A 178 -18.47 -16.28 -5.10
N HIS A 179 -18.17 -15.26 -4.30
CA HIS A 179 -18.77 -13.94 -4.37
C HIS A 179 -18.04 -12.95 -5.29
N TYR A 180 -16.85 -13.29 -5.76
CA TYR A 180 -16.08 -12.43 -6.65
C TYR A 180 -16.79 -12.15 -7.98
N VAL A 181 -16.82 -10.88 -8.38
CA VAL A 181 -17.33 -10.39 -9.67
C VAL A 181 -16.18 -9.75 -10.47
N PRO A 182 -15.50 -10.51 -11.34
CA PRO A 182 -14.29 -10.06 -12.03
C PRO A 182 -14.48 -8.82 -12.90
N SER A 183 -15.56 -8.74 -13.68
CA SER A 183 -15.80 -7.65 -14.63
C SER A 183 -15.90 -6.28 -13.96
N ALA A 184 -16.33 -6.24 -12.69
CA ALA A 184 -16.45 -5.04 -11.89
C ALA A 184 -15.39 -4.95 -10.78
N LYS A 185 -14.49 -5.94 -10.67
CA LYS A 185 -13.52 -6.11 -9.57
C LYS A 185 -14.16 -5.92 -8.19
N LEU A 186 -15.35 -6.49 -8.01
CA LEU A 186 -16.07 -6.44 -6.73
C LEU A 186 -15.77 -7.72 -5.94
N ASN A 187 -15.38 -7.55 -4.68
CA ASN A 187 -15.04 -8.63 -3.76
C ASN A 187 -15.58 -8.33 -2.37
N ILE A 188 -15.63 -9.32 -1.48
CA ILE A 188 -15.87 -9.09 -0.06
C ILE A 188 -14.71 -8.25 0.47
N PHE A 189 -15.02 -7.25 1.31
CA PHE A 189 -14.03 -6.34 1.91
C PHE A 189 -12.76 -7.07 2.42
N PRO A 190 -11.57 -6.47 2.25
CA PRO A 190 -10.31 -7.05 2.73
C PRO A 190 -10.23 -7.04 4.26
N ASN A 191 -9.40 -7.94 4.81
CA ASN A 191 -9.18 -8.03 6.27
C ASN A 191 -7.80 -8.61 6.66
N MET A 192 -6.87 -8.82 5.74
CA MET A 192 -5.60 -9.54 6.02
C MET A 192 -4.48 -8.66 6.59
N GLY A 193 -4.61 -7.33 6.58
CA GLY A 193 -3.48 -6.45 6.89
C GLY A 193 -2.37 -6.58 5.82
N SER A 194 -1.11 -6.76 6.25
CA SER A 194 0.03 -6.95 5.34
C SER A 194 0.26 -8.44 5.04
N PRO A 195 0.22 -8.89 3.76
CA PRO A 195 0.38 -10.29 3.40
C PRO A 195 1.81 -10.80 3.64
N ALA A 196 1.93 -12.04 4.11
CA ALA A 196 3.18 -12.78 4.33
C ALA A 196 3.56 -13.65 3.11
N GLU A 197 3.64 -14.98 3.23
CA GLU A 197 4.03 -15.88 2.12
C GLU A 197 2.83 -16.67 1.57
N PRO A 198 2.21 -16.23 0.45
CA PRO A 198 1.04 -16.92 -0.10
C PRO A 198 1.35 -18.35 -0.58
N LEU A 199 2.55 -18.60 -1.13
CA LEU A 199 2.91 -19.92 -1.65
C LEU A 199 3.26 -20.95 -0.56
N ALA A 200 3.24 -20.55 0.71
CA ALA A 200 3.38 -21.45 1.85
C ALA A 200 2.02 -22.04 2.29
N HIS A 201 0.90 -21.50 1.81
CA HIS A 201 -0.42 -22.00 2.18
C HIS A 201 -0.67 -23.40 1.61
N PRO A 202 -1.08 -24.40 2.42
CA PRO A 202 -1.25 -25.79 1.97
C PRO A 202 -2.18 -25.96 0.75
N TYR A 203 -3.23 -25.13 0.67
CA TYR A 203 -4.24 -25.17 -0.40
C TYR A 203 -4.03 -24.12 -1.51
N ILE A 204 -2.84 -23.50 -1.60
CA ILE A 204 -2.64 -22.38 -2.55
C ILE A 204 -2.94 -22.76 -4.01
N LEU A 205 -2.54 -23.96 -4.44
CA LEU A 205 -2.76 -24.42 -5.81
C LEU A 205 -4.26 -24.63 -6.11
N ASP A 206 -5.01 -25.16 -5.14
CA ASP A 206 -6.45 -25.35 -5.25
C ASP A 206 -7.16 -23.99 -5.32
N ILE A 207 -6.80 -23.07 -4.44
CA ILE A 207 -7.29 -21.68 -4.41
C ILE A 207 -7.06 -20.99 -5.77
N MET A 208 -5.83 -21.04 -6.28
CA MET A 208 -5.49 -20.42 -7.57
C MET A 208 -6.22 -21.09 -8.74
N THR A 209 -6.41 -22.41 -8.68
CA THR A 209 -7.14 -23.16 -9.71
C THR A 209 -8.62 -22.77 -9.74
N GLU A 210 -9.29 -22.70 -8.58
CA GLU A 210 -10.69 -22.28 -8.50
C GLU A 210 -10.86 -20.81 -8.89
N LEU A 211 -9.93 -19.93 -8.49
CA LEU A 211 -9.97 -18.53 -8.88
C LEU A 211 -9.77 -18.36 -10.40
N ARG A 212 -8.86 -19.12 -11.02
CA ARG A 212 -8.60 -19.09 -12.46
C ARG A 212 -9.83 -19.52 -13.28
N LYS A 213 -10.68 -20.40 -12.76
CA LYS A 213 -11.98 -20.73 -13.41
C LYS A 213 -12.93 -19.53 -13.50
N LYS A 214 -12.71 -18.49 -12.69
CA LYS A 214 -13.55 -17.29 -12.65
C LYS A 214 -12.96 -16.08 -13.37
N THR A 215 -11.63 -15.96 -13.46
CA THR A 215 -10.99 -14.76 -14.00
C THR A 215 -9.72 -15.05 -14.78
N ASP A 216 -9.48 -14.26 -15.82
CA ASP A 216 -8.26 -14.26 -16.64
C ASP A 216 -7.22 -13.22 -16.15
N GLU A 217 -7.46 -12.57 -15.01
CA GLU A 217 -6.54 -11.60 -14.42
C GLU A 217 -5.14 -12.18 -14.17
N LEU A 218 -4.13 -11.31 -14.25
CA LEU A 218 -2.76 -11.66 -13.86
C LEU A 218 -2.70 -12.06 -12.39
N PHE A 219 -2.18 -13.24 -12.11
CA PHE A 219 -1.82 -13.63 -10.75
C PHE A 219 -0.38 -13.19 -10.47
N ARG A 220 -0.23 -12.03 -9.83
CA ARG A 220 1.04 -11.45 -9.41
C ARG A 220 1.30 -11.76 -7.94
N LEU A 221 2.27 -12.62 -7.66
CA LEU A 221 2.54 -13.10 -6.30
C LEU A 221 3.95 -12.72 -5.86
N SER A 222 4.05 -12.14 -4.66
CA SER A 222 5.30 -12.01 -3.94
C SER A 222 5.63 -13.34 -3.25
N THR A 223 6.86 -13.82 -3.41
CA THR A 223 7.30 -15.05 -2.74
C THR A 223 8.78 -14.99 -2.36
N ASN A 224 9.12 -15.68 -1.27
CA ASN A 224 10.49 -15.91 -0.85
C ASN A 224 11.20 -17.03 -1.63
N GLY A 225 10.47 -17.76 -2.47
CA GLY A 225 10.99 -18.74 -3.42
C GLY A 225 11.30 -20.12 -2.84
N SER A 226 11.15 -20.32 -1.52
CA SER A 226 11.47 -21.61 -0.86
C SER A 226 10.56 -22.77 -1.27
N THR A 227 9.38 -22.50 -1.82
CA THR A 227 8.42 -23.52 -2.30
C THR A 227 8.44 -23.70 -3.83
N LEU A 228 9.26 -22.94 -4.55
CA LEU A 228 9.33 -22.95 -6.03
C LEU A 228 10.16 -24.13 -6.57
N THR A 229 9.73 -25.36 -6.25
CA THR A 229 10.27 -26.57 -6.87
C THR A 229 9.90 -26.64 -8.35
N LEU A 230 10.58 -27.49 -9.12
CA LEU A 230 10.23 -27.71 -10.53
C LEU A 230 8.76 -28.14 -10.71
N GLU A 231 8.24 -28.97 -9.81
CA GLU A 231 6.84 -29.43 -9.84
C GLU A 231 5.86 -28.29 -9.55
N MET A 232 6.14 -27.46 -8.55
CA MET A 232 5.37 -26.26 -8.24
C MET A 232 5.31 -25.34 -9.47
N ILE A 233 6.46 -25.04 -10.08
CA ILE A 233 6.56 -24.16 -11.25
C ILE A 233 5.81 -24.74 -12.46
N LYS A 234 5.91 -26.05 -12.72
CA LYS A 234 5.12 -26.73 -13.76
C LYS A 234 3.62 -26.70 -13.51
N THR A 235 3.21 -26.58 -12.26
CA THR A 235 1.78 -26.45 -11.91
C THR A 235 1.34 -25.00 -12.09
N LEU A 236 2.15 -24.05 -11.63
CA LEU A 236 1.94 -22.62 -11.87
C LEU A 236 1.90 -22.30 -13.38
N SER A 237 2.71 -22.94 -14.22
CA SER A 237 2.73 -22.66 -15.66
C SER A 237 1.40 -22.98 -16.37
N LYS A 238 0.57 -23.84 -15.77
CA LYS A 238 -0.79 -24.16 -16.24
C LYS A 238 -1.84 -23.11 -15.86
N LEU A 239 -1.50 -22.18 -14.97
CA LEU A 239 -2.40 -21.15 -14.40
C LEU A 239 -2.10 -19.74 -14.93
N LYS A 240 -1.33 -19.64 -16.03
CA LYS A 240 -1.02 -18.36 -16.70
C LYS A 240 -2.30 -17.57 -17.03
N PRO A 241 -2.25 -16.22 -17.02
CA PRO A 241 -1.07 -15.39 -16.80
C PRO A 241 -0.66 -15.29 -15.32
N ILE A 242 0.63 -15.52 -15.04
CA ILE A 242 1.26 -15.41 -13.71
C ILE A 242 2.52 -14.57 -13.81
N TYR A 243 2.79 -13.80 -12.76
CA TYR A 243 4.03 -13.07 -12.57
C TYR A 243 4.51 -13.21 -11.13
N LEU A 244 5.80 -13.44 -10.92
CA LEU A 244 6.34 -13.60 -9.56
C LEU A 244 7.29 -12.47 -9.19
N ASP A 245 7.14 -11.90 -8.00
CA ASP A 245 8.14 -11.04 -7.38
C ASP A 245 8.93 -11.88 -6.37
N ILE A 246 10.14 -12.32 -6.75
CA ILE A 246 10.89 -13.34 -6.03
C ILE A 246 11.98 -12.71 -5.18
N SER A 247 11.83 -12.84 -3.87
CA SER A 247 12.78 -12.35 -2.87
C SER A 247 14.02 -13.26 -2.79
N ILE A 248 14.92 -13.13 -3.77
CA ILE A 248 16.19 -13.87 -3.79
C ILE A 248 17.13 -13.36 -2.70
N ASN A 249 17.26 -12.04 -2.55
CA ASN A 249 18.07 -11.31 -1.54
C ASN A 249 19.58 -11.60 -1.49
N SER A 250 20.04 -12.79 -1.85
CA SER A 250 21.45 -13.12 -2.03
C SER A 250 21.56 -14.37 -2.92
N SER A 251 22.51 -14.37 -3.86
CA SER A 251 22.88 -15.56 -4.63
C SER A 251 23.78 -16.54 -3.85
N SER A 252 24.30 -16.13 -2.69
CA SER A 252 25.12 -16.97 -1.82
C SER A 252 24.24 -17.78 -0.88
N SER A 253 24.35 -19.11 -0.93
CA SER A 253 23.57 -20.01 -0.07
C SER A 253 23.73 -19.70 1.41
N SER A 254 24.97 -19.47 1.88
CA SER A 254 25.25 -19.20 3.31
C SER A 254 24.74 -17.84 3.74
N ARG A 255 24.84 -16.82 2.87
CA ARG A 255 24.32 -15.48 3.18
C ARG A 255 22.81 -15.45 3.12
N ARG A 256 22.18 -16.15 2.18
CA ARG A 256 20.71 -16.28 2.11
C ARG A 256 20.16 -17.02 3.32
N GLU A 257 20.80 -18.11 3.75
CA GLU A 257 20.47 -18.79 5.01
C GLU A 257 20.56 -17.82 6.20
N TRP A 258 21.64 -17.06 6.30
CA TRP A 258 21.80 -16.08 7.37
C TRP A 258 20.77 -14.92 7.31
N LEU A 259 20.47 -14.41 6.12
CA LEU A 259 19.55 -13.27 5.89
C LEU A 259 18.09 -13.65 6.08
N MET A 260 17.69 -14.77 5.50
CA MET A 260 16.29 -15.18 5.35
C MET A 260 15.89 -16.31 6.29
N GLY A 261 16.85 -17.00 6.91
CA GLY A 261 16.60 -18.23 7.65
C GLY A 261 16.17 -19.38 6.75
N ASP A 262 16.65 -19.41 5.50
CA ASP A 262 16.30 -20.45 4.53
C ASP A 262 17.38 -21.56 4.48
N PRO A 263 17.10 -22.75 5.03
CA PRO A 263 18.04 -23.88 5.06
C PRO A 263 18.15 -24.61 3.71
N GLN A 264 17.22 -24.38 2.77
CA GLN A 264 17.15 -25.04 1.46
C GLN A 264 17.26 -24.03 0.33
N SER A 265 18.21 -23.10 0.45
CA SER A 265 18.38 -21.98 -0.48
C SER A 265 18.52 -22.35 -1.95
N HIS A 266 19.01 -23.56 -2.25
CA HIS A 266 19.08 -24.09 -3.60
C HIS A 266 17.72 -24.17 -4.32
N ILE A 267 16.59 -24.33 -3.61
CA ILE A 267 15.25 -24.34 -4.25
C ILE A 267 14.96 -22.98 -4.88
N ALA A 268 15.07 -21.91 -4.08
CA ALA A 268 14.85 -20.55 -4.56
C ALA A 268 15.85 -20.14 -5.65
N LEU A 269 17.13 -20.48 -5.50
CA LEU A 269 18.16 -20.14 -6.50
C LEU A 269 17.97 -20.89 -7.82
N ASN A 270 17.65 -22.19 -7.76
CA ASN A 270 17.37 -23.00 -8.96
C ASN A 270 16.01 -22.67 -9.58
N SER A 271 15.10 -21.99 -8.87
CA SER A 271 13.79 -21.62 -9.43
C SER A 271 13.91 -20.72 -10.66
N LEU A 272 14.93 -19.84 -10.72
CA LEU A 272 15.09 -18.86 -11.81
C LEU A 272 15.25 -19.53 -13.18
N GLN A 273 16.05 -20.60 -13.27
CA GLN A 273 16.19 -21.37 -14.52
C GLN A 273 14.88 -22.07 -14.92
N TYR A 274 14.11 -22.58 -13.95
CA TYR A 274 12.87 -23.29 -14.22
C TYR A 274 11.76 -22.33 -14.65
N LEU A 275 11.69 -21.14 -14.05
CA LEU A 275 10.75 -20.08 -14.45
C LEU A 275 11.01 -19.62 -15.88
N LYS A 276 12.28 -19.40 -16.23
CA LYS A 276 12.68 -19.11 -17.61
C LYS A 276 12.28 -20.24 -18.57
N ALA A 277 12.57 -21.49 -18.21
CA ALA A 277 12.23 -22.65 -19.05
C ALA A 277 10.73 -22.82 -19.27
N GLU A 278 9.91 -22.54 -18.26
CA GLU A 278 8.44 -22.60 -18.33
C GLU A 278 7.82 -21.28 -18.85
N GLY A 279 8.63 -20.27 -19.16
CA GLY A 279 8.20 -18.97 -19.66
C GLY A 279 7.26 -18.24 -18.70
N ILE A 280 7.55 -18.27 -17.40
CA ILE A 280 6.85 -17.48 -16.38
C ILE A 280 7.69 -16.22 -16.13
N PRO A 281 7.18 -15.01 -16.43
CA PRO A 281 7.90 -13.77 -16.16
C PRO A 281 8.00 -13.48 -14.65
N TYR A 282 9.11 -12.87 -14.23
CA TYR A 282 9.35 -12.54 -12.82
C TYR A 282 10.27 -11.33 -12.60
N THR A 283 10.14 -10.71 -11.43
CA THR A 283 11.10 -9.76 -10.86
C THR A 283 12.00 -10.49 -9.86
N VAL A 284 13.30 -10.19 -9.85
CA VAL A 284 14.17 -10.52 -8.72
C VAL A 284 14.20 -9.36 -7.73
N VAL A 285 13.81 -9.61 -6.49
CA VAL A 285 13.80 -8.65 -5.40
C VAL A 285 14.98 -8.90 -4.47
N VAL A 286 15.71 -7.82 -4.14
CA VAL A 286 16.87 -7.84 -3.25
C VAL A 286 16.72 -6.75 -2.20
N VAL A 287 16.85 -7.09 -0.92
CA VAL A 287 17.05 -6.15 0.19
C VAL A 287 18.51 -6.22 0.64
N PRO A 288 19.38 -5.29 0.20
CA PRO A 288 20.78 -5.29 0.62
C PRO A 288 20.88 -4.94 2.10
N TRP A 289 21.10 -5.94 2.95
CA TRP A 289 21.19 -5.72 4.38
C TRP A 289 22.62 -5.30 4.78
N PRO A 290 22.82 -4.19 5.53
CA PRO A 290 24.15 -3.61 5.79
C PRO A 290 25.12 -4.45 6.65
N PHE A 291 24.66 -5.59 7.17
CA PHE A 291 25.44 -6.44 8.05
C PHE A 291 25.98 -7.68 7.29
N PRO A 292 27.17 -8.20 7.67
CA PRO A 292 28.02 -7.75 8.78
C PRO A 292 28.82 -6.47 8.50
N SER A 293 28.95 -6.05 7.24
CA SER A 293 29.52 -4.76 6.85
C SER A 293 28.95 -4.25 5.53
N ARG A 294 29.10 -2.95 5.28
CA ARG A 294 28.68 -2.29 4.04
C ARG A 294 29.40 -2.87 2.82
N ASP A 295 30.68 -3.19 2.93
CA ASP A 295 31.44 -3.82 1.84
C ASP A 295 30.88 -5.20 1.46
N VAL A 296 30.55 -6.03 2.46
CA VAL A 296 29.95 -7.36 2.23
C VAL A 296 28.57 -7.20 1.59
N MET A 297 27.77 -6.22 2.03
CA MET A 297 26.48 -5.89 1.44
C MET A 297 26.60 -5.50 -0.04
N LEU A 298 27.51 -4.57 -0.39
CA LEU A 298 27.66 -4.07 -1.75
C LEU A 298 28.24 -5.15 -2.69
N LYS A 299 29.16 -5.98 -2.18
CA LYS A 299 29.70 -7.12 -2.93
C LYS A 299 28.61 -8.15 -3.22
N ASP A 300 27.82 -8.53 -2.22
CA ASP A 300 26.73 -9.48 -2.38
C ASP A 300 25.63 -8.97 -3.32
N LEU A 301 25.29 -7.68 -3.26
CA LEU A 301 24.36 -7.06 -4.21
C LEU A 301 24.88 -7.22 -5.66
N LYS A 302 26.16 -6.92 -5.90
CA LYS A 302 26.76 -7.09 -7.23
C LYS A 302 26.69 -8.55 -7.69
N GLU A 303 27.13 -9.49 -6.87
CA GLU A 303 27.14 -10.92 -7.18
C GLU A 303 25.73 -11.47 -7.42
N THR A 304 24.73 -10.96 -6.67
CA THR A 304 23.33 -11.34 -6.83
C THR A 304 22.72 -10.79 -8.13
N VAL A 305 23.06 -9.55 -8.50
CA VAL A 305 22.64 -8.97 -9.79
C VAL A 305 23.27 -9.72 -10.96
N GLU A 306 24.56 -10.04 -10.88
CA GLU A 306 25.29 -10.81 -11.89
C GLU A 306 24.75 -12.23 -12.04
N PHE A 307 24.36 -12.87 -10.93
CA PHE A 307 23.68 -14.17 -10.93
C PHE A 307 22.29 -14.07 -11.58
N ALA A 308 21.46 -13.12 -11.13
CA ALA A 308 20.08 -12.99 -11.57
C ALA A 308 19.96 -12.73 -13.08
N ARG A 309 20.81 -11.84 -13.63
CA ARG A 309 20.73 -11.47 -15.06
C ARG A 309 20.94 -12.66 -16.01
N ALA A 310 21.64 -13.73 -15.58
CA ALA A 310 21.87 -14.92 -16.39
C ALA A 310 20.57 -15.68 -16.74
N PHE A 311 19.49 -15.41 -16.02
CA PHE A 311 18.20 -16.08 -16.15
C PHE A 311 17.09 -15.19 -16.75
N ASP A 312 17.45 -14.03 -17.31
CA ASP A 312 16.51 -13.13 -18.00
C ASP A 312 15.25 -12.77 -17.17
N PRO A 313 15.38 -12.23 -15.94
CA PRO A 313 14.25 -11.63 -15.25
C PRO A 313 13.71 -10.44 -16.05
N ALA A 314 12.43 -10.11 -15.86
CA ALA A 314 11.86 -8.89 -16.45
C ALA A 314 12.47 -7.61 -15.83
N LEU A 315 12.84 -7.69 -14.55
CA LEU A 315 13.34 -6.58 -13.75
C LEU A 315 14.16 -7.11 -12.55
N ILE A 316 15.17 -6.37 -12.12
CA ILE A 316 15.78 -6.51 -10.80
C ILE A 316 15.38 -5.30 -9.95
N GLN A 317 14.86 -5.56 -8.76
CA GLN A 317 14.38 -4.56 -7.82
C GLN A 317 15.24 -4.58 -6.54
N VAL A 318 15.87 -3.44 -6.24
CA VAL A 318 16.65 -3.22 -5.02
C VAL A 318 15.81 -2.43 -4.03
N ASN A 319 15.27 -3.10 -3.03
CA ASN A 319 14.56 -2.46 -1.93
C ASN A 319 15.58 -1.95 -0.91
N LEU A 320 15.59 -0.64 -0.68
CA LEU A 320 16.50 -0.03 0.29
C LEU A 320 16.15 -0.52 1.71
N PRO A 321 17.15 -0.88 2.53
CA PRO A 321 16.91 -1.53 3.81
C PRO A 321 16.26 -0.57 4.80
N GLY A 322 15.13 -1.00 5.37
CA GLY A 322 14.39 -0.30 6.41
C GLY A 322 14.09 -1.20 7.62
N TYR A 323 13.89 -0.60 8.79
CA TYR A 323 13.45 -1.27 10.00
C TYR A 323 12.60 -0.32 10.86
N ALA A 324 11.54 -0.88 11.46
CA ALA A 324 10.68 -0.20 12.42
C ALA A 324 11.35 -0.15 13.82
N GLN A 325 10.89 0.75 14.69
CA GLN A 325 11.39 0.91 16.07
C GLN A 325 11.17 -0.33 16.94
N THR A 326 10.13 -1.10 16.64
CA THR A 326 9.83 -2.41 17.26
C THR A 326 10.94 -3.43 17.04
N TYR A 327 11.71 -3.31 15.94
CA TYR A 327 12.90 -4.14 15.70
C TYR A 327 14.11 -3.63 16.46
N SER A 328 14.34 -2.31 16.43
CA SER A 328 15.43 -1.67 17.17
C SER A 328 15.08 -0.24 17.54
N GLN A 329 15.18 0.06 18.83
CA GLN A 329 15.03 1.42 19.39
C GLN A 329 16.27 2.28 19.15
N LYS A 330 17.42 1.66 18.84
CA LYS A 330 18.66 2.34 18.49
C LYS A 330 18.84 2.34 16.98
N GLU A 331 19.53 3.36 16.48
CA GLU A 331 19.96 3.36 15.09
C GLU A 331 20.85 2.14 14.81
N LEU A 332 20.52 1.35 13.79
CA LEU A 332 21.31 0.18 13.39
C LEU A 332 22.41 0.54 12.41
N PHE A 333 22.11 1.48 11.52
CA PHE A 333 23.03 1.99 10.52
C PHE A 333 22.57 3.39 10.08
N PRO A 334 23.51 4.27 9.67
CA PRO A 334 23.17 5.59 9.14
C PRO A 334 22.47 5.42 7.79
N TYR A 335 21.14 5.43 7.80
CA TYR A 335 20.34 5.03 6.63
C TYR A 335 20.62 5.90 5.41
N GLU A 336 20.83 7.21 5.58
CA GLU A 336 21.12 8.11 4.46
C GLU A 336 22.43 7.73 3.77
N ASP A 337 23.49 7.45 4.51
CA ASP A 337 24.77 7.04 3.95
C ASP A 337 24.66 5.69 3.22
N VAL A 338 24.01 4.71 3.87
CA VAL A 338 23.79 3.37 3.30
C VAL A 338 22.96 3.44 2.01
N TRP A 339 21.87 4.21 2.02
CA TRP A 339 21.00 4.35 0.86
C TRP A 339 21.68 5.08 -0.29
N ASN A 340 22.52 6.09 -0.01
CA ASN A 340 23.31 6.77 -1.04
C ASN A 340 24.38 5.86 -1.66
N GLU A 341 25.05 5.01 -0.87
CA GLU A 341 25.96 3.99 -1.40
C GLU A 341 25.23 2.97 -2.27
N LEU A 342 24.07 2.47 -1.83
CA LEU A 342 23.25 1.55 -2.62
C LEU A 342 22.75 2.19 -3.90
N LYS A 343 22.35 3.47 -3.86
CA LYS A 343 22.01 4.25 -5.05
C LYS A 343 23.17 4.31 -6.04
N THR A 344 24.35 4.69 -5.57
CA THR A 344 25.56 4.76 -6.39
C THR A 344 25.86 3.39 -6.99
N LYS A 345 25.80 2.33 -6.18
CA LYS A 345 26.08 0.97 -6.63
C LYS A 345 25.09 0.47 -7.66
N ALA A 346 23.80 0.72 -7.47
CA ALA A 346 22.76 0.38 -8.43
C ALA A 346 22.96 1.12 -9.76
N GLN A 347 23.35 2.39 -9.73
CA GLN A 347 23.68 3.17 -10.93
C GLN A 347 24.91 2.63 -11.67
N GLU A 348 25.96 2.21 -10.95
CA GLU A 348 27.10 1.50 -11.54
C GLU A 348 26.68 0.20 -12.22
N LEU A 349 25.86 -0.61 -11.52
CA LEU A 349 25.44 -1.92 -12.00
C LEU A 349 24.58 -1.81 -13.27
N ARG A 350 23.75 -0.77 -13.40
CA ARG A 350 22.99 -0.49 -14.63
C ARG A 350 23.86 -0.35 -15.88
N ASN A 351 25.11 0.08 -15.75
CA ASN A 351 26.04 0.18 -16.88
C ASN A 351 26.61 -1.18 -17.32
N CYS A 352 26.44 -2.21 -16.49
CA CYS A 352 27.03 -3.54 -16.68
C CYS A 352 25.97 -4.66 -16.78
N THR A 353 24.68 -4.32 -16.79
CA THR A 353 23.57 -5.27 -16.97
C THR A 353 22.64 -4.84 -18.09
N ASP A 354 22.14 -5.80 -18.85
CA ASP A 354 21.12 -5.64 -19.88
C ASP A 354 19.69 -5.75 -19.32
N CYS A 355 19.55 -6.17 -18.05
CA CYS A 355 18.28 -6.19 -17.33
C CYS A 355 18.01 -4.84 -16.65
N PRO A 356 16.78 -4.29 -16.74
CA PRO A 356 16.39 -3.14 -15.93
C PRO A 356 16.65 -3.37 -14.44
N LEU A 357 17.17 -2.34 -13.75
CA LEU A 357 17.44 -2.36 -12.31
C LEU A 357 16.83 -1.12 -11.66
N VAL A 358 15.85 -1.31 -10.77
CA VAL A 358 15.18 -0.22 -10.04
C VAL A 358 15.58 -0.21 -8.57
N ILE A 359 15.46 0.95 -7.94
CA ILE A 359 15.60 1.12 -6.49
C ILE A 359 14.23 1.46 -5.92
N ARG A 360 13.93 0.99 -4.71
CA ARG A 360 12.66 1.24 -4.02
C ARG A 360 12.91 1.76 -2.60
N PRO A 361 12.29 2.88 -2.19
CA PRO A 361 11.39 3.74 -2.98
C PRO A 361 12.14 4.52 -4.08
N GLY A 362 11.56 4.58 -5.27
CA GLY A 362 12.15 5.08 -6.51
C GLY A 362 12.37 6.58 -6.50
N LEU A 363 11.46 7.33 -5.88
CA LEU A 363 11.65 8.77 -5.66
C LEU A 363 12.96 9.10 -4.92
N PHE A 364 13.47 8.22 -4.05
CA PHE A 364 14.75 8.45 -3.36
C PHE A 364 15.93 8.62 -4.34
N GLU A 365 15.83 8.05 -5.53
CA GLU A 365 16.87 8.21 -6.53
C GLU A 365 16.96 9.65 -7.06
N GLU A 366 15.84 10.37 -7.12
CA GLU A 366 15.74 11.67 -7.82
C GLU A 366 15.36 12.84 -6.91
N TYR A 367 14.84 12.61 -5.70
CA TYR A 367 14.21 13.66 -4.86
C TYR A 367 15.11 14.87 -4.52
N LYS A 368 16.44 14.69 -4.44
CA LYS A 368 17.39 15.79 -4.20
C LYS A 368 17.52 16.75 -5.39
N ASP A 369 17.14 16.32 -6.60
CA ASP A 369 17.11 17.15 -7.80
C ASP A 369 15.66 17.22 -8.34
N PRO A 370 14.87 18.21 -7.89
CA PRO A 370 13.48 18.41 -8.33
C PRO A 370 13.29 18.51 -9.85
N ASN A 371 14.33 18.81 -10.63
CA ASN A 371 14.23 18.83 -12.10
C ASN A 371 14.11 17.41 -12.68
N LYS A 372 14.79 16.43 -12.07
CA LYS A 372 14.82 15.04 -12.54
C LYS A 372 13.58 14.25 -12.15
N VAL A 373 12.96 14.57 -11.01
CA VAL A 373 11.76 13.87 -10.50
C VAL A 373 10.69 13.71 -11.58
N ASN A 374 10.46 14.76 -12.38
CA ASN A 374 9.45 14.77 -13.44
C ASN A 374 10.00 14.72 -14.86
N ASP A 375 11.31 14.55 -15.07
CA ASP A 375 11.90 14.45 -16.40
C ASP A 375 11.64 13.05 -16.99
N PRO A 376 11.02 12.90 -18.19
CA PRO A 376 10.64 11.60 -18.76
C PRO A 376 11.84 10.85 -19.37
N VAL A 377 12.91 10.69 -18.59
CA VAL A 377 14.09 9.90 -18.93
C VAL A 377 13.96 8.50 -18.33
N LEU A 378 14.10 7.47 -19.17
CA LEU A 378 14.04 6.08 -18.71
C LEU A 378 15.41 5.59 -18.22
N ILE A 379 15.37 4.67 -17.26
CA ILE A 379 16.56 4.02 -16.69
C ILE A 379 16.75 2.58 -17.19
N GLY A 380 15.78 2.04 -17.91
CA GLY A 380 15.78 0.66 -18.37
C GLY A 380 14.68 0.38 -19.39
N VAL A 381 14.85 -0.69 -20.15
CA VAL A 381 13.84 -1.22 -21.07
C VAL A 381 13.80 -2.74 -20.90
N ILE A 382 12.61 -3.32 -20.68
CA ILE A 382 12.44 -4.77 -20.50
C ILE A 382 12.87 -5.48 -21.79
N LYS A 383 13.63 -6.57 -21.63
CA LYS A 383 14.12 -7.38 -22.73
C LYS A 383 12.97 -7.92 -23.58
N ASN A 384 13.14 -7.90 -24.90
CA ASN A 384 12.19 -8.33 -25.91
C ASN A 384 10.82 -7.63 -25.86
N SER A 385 10.73 -6.47 -25.22
CA SER A 385 9.53 -5.62 -25.28
C SER A 385 9.40 -4.87 -26.61
N PRO A 386 8.20 -4.40 -26.99
CA PRO A 386 8.01 -3.62 -28.21
C PRO A 386 8.94 -2.39 -28.28
N THR A 387 9.17 -1.74 -27.14
CA THR A 387 10.04 -0.56 -27.06
C THR A 387 11.52 -0.91 -27.21
N GLN A 388 11.99 -2.02 -26.63
CA GLN A 388 13.37 -2.47 -26.82
C GLN A 388 13.62 -2.86 -28.29
N LEU A 389 12.68 -3.61 -28.89
CA LEU A 389 12.78 -4.05 -30.28
C LEU A 389 12.75 -2.88 -31.28
N ALA A 390 12.11 -1.76 -30.92
CA ALA A 390 12.14 -0.51 -31.67
C ALA A 390 13.44 0.30 -31.49
N GLY A 391 14.36 -0.13 -30.60
CA GLY A 391 15.67 0.51 -30.40
C GLY A 391 15.72 1.56 -29.28
N LEU A 392 14.74 1.57 -28.38
CA LEU A 392 14.76 2.40 -27.18
C LEU A 392 15.86 1.92 -26.22
N LEU A 393 16.62 2.85 -25.65
CA LEU A 393 17.75 2.57 -24.75
C LEU A 393 17.63 3.36 -23.45
N PRO A 394 18.22 2.86 -22.34
CA PRO A 394 18.39 3.65 -21.12
C PRO A 394 19.02 5.02 -21.40
N GLY A 395 18.53 6.06 -20.73
CA GLY A 395 18.97 7.45 -20.93
C GLY A 395 18.22 8.20 -22.05
N ASP A 396 17.39 7.51 -22.85
CA ASP A 396 16.50 8.20 -23.78
C ASP A 396 15.46 9.03 -23.02
N ARG A 397 15.16 10.23 -23.56
CA ARG A 397 14.10 11.10 -23.08
C ARG A 397 12.91 11.04 -24.01
N ILE A 398 11.74 10.63 -23.51
CA ILE A 398 10.52 10.58 -24.32
C ILE A 398 9.96 12.00 -24.48
N ILE A 399 9.82 12.45 -25.73
CA ILE A 399 9.32 13.80 -26.06
C ILE A 399 7.94 13.77 -26.73
N LYS A 400 7.56 12.67 -27.41
CA LYS A 400 6.21 12.45 -27.92
C LYS A 400 5.81 10.98 -27.89
N VAL A 401 4.51 10.74 -27.74
CA VAL A 401 3.87 9.43 -27.85
C VAL A 401 2.69 9.56 -28.82
N ASN A 402 2.69 8.84 -29.94
CA ASN A 402 1.68 8.96 -31.01
C ASN A 402 1.39 10.42 -31.41
N GLY A 403 2.44 11.21 -31.60
CA GLY A 403 2.34 12.63 -31.96
C GLY A 403 1.98 13.58 -30.80
N LEU A 404 1.50 13.06 -29.65
CA LEU A 404 1.18 13.87 -28.47
C LEU A 404 2.46 14.28 -27.73
N PRO A 405 2.67 15.58 -27.45
CA PRO A 405 3.85 16.05 -26.72
C PRO A 405 3.83 15.60 -25.26
N VAL A 406 4.97 15.07 -24.82
CA VAL A 406 5.22 14.68 -23.42
C VAL A 406 5.94 15.81 -22.72
N LYS A 407 5.33 16.33 -21.64
CA LYS A 407 5.87 17.41 -20.82
C LYS A 407 6.62 16.91 -19.59
N ASN A 408 6.20 15.77 -19.04
CA ASN A 408 6.73 15.21 -17.80
C ASN A 408 6.57 13.68 -17.74
N LYS A 409 7.25 13.07 -16.77
CA LYS A 409 7.27 11.63 -16.51
C LYS A 409 5.90 11.04 -16.16
N PRO A 410 5.07 11.62 -15.25
CA PRO A 410 3.71 11.13 -15.03
C PRO A 410 2.89 11.06 -16.33
N GLN A 411 2.95 12.10 -17.17
CA GLN A 411 2.24 12.13 -18.45
C GLN A 411 2.77 11.07 -19.42
N ALA A 412 4.09 10.87 -19.49
CA ALA A 412 4.70 9.82 -20.31
C ALA A 412 4.16 8.45 -19.92
N ARG A 413 4.15 8.16 -18.61
CA ARG A 413 3.62 6.92 -18.04
C ARG A 413 2.15 6.73 -18.40
N SER A 414 1.30 7.74 -18.16
CA SER A 414 -0.13 7.65 -18.52
C SER A 414 -0.34 7.35 -20.01
N LEU A 415 0.37 8.04 -20.90
CA LEU A 415 0.25 7.80 -22.35
C LEU A 415 0.72 6.39 -22.75
N LEU A 416 1.82 5.92 -22.17
CA LEU A 416 2.33 4.56 -22.43
C LEU A 416 1.38 3.48 -21.87
N SER A 417 0.75 3.70 -20.72
CA SER A 417 -0.25 2.77 -20.16
C SER A 417 -1.50 2.71 -21.03
N ILE A 418 -2.02 3.86 -21.48
CA ILE A 418 -3.16 3.90 -22.40
C ILE A 418 -2.85 3.14 -23.69
N LEU A 419 -1.64 3.31 -24.25
CA LEU A 419 -1.24 2.54 -25.43
C LEU A 419 -1.13 1.03 -25.15
N HIS A 420 -0.55 0.66 -24.01
CA HIS A 420 -0.41 -0.74 -23.59
C HIS A 420 -1.76 -1.45 -23.44
N GLU A 421 -2.77 -0.74 -22.94
CA GLU A 421 -4.14 -1.25 -22.76
C GLU A 421 -4.98 -1.20 -24.06
N SER A 422 -4.55 -0.45 -25.07
CA SER A 422 -5.30 -0.29 -26.33
C SER A 422 -5.14 -1.47 -27.30
N GLU A 423 -6.13 -1.73 -28.16
CA GLU A 423 -6.04 -2.78 -29.20
C GLU A 423 -5.15 -2.42 -30.40
N VAL A 424 -4.45 -1.29 -30.34
CA VAL A 424 -3.62 -0.79 -31.43
C VAL A 424 -2.40 -1.71 -31.62
N LYS A 425 -2.02 -1.94 -32.89
CA LYS A 425 -0.86 -2.79 -33.26
C LYS A 425 0.41 -2.02 -33.53
N GLN A 426 0.32 -0.72 -33.80
CA GLN A 426 1.46 0.14 -34.13
C GLN A 426 1.39 1.46 -33.37
N ALA A 427 2.55 1.94 -32.91
CA ALA A 427 2.67 3.23 -32.25
C ALA A 427 3.97 3.90 -32.64
N SER A 428 4.05 5.22 -32.48
CA SER A 428 5.28 5.98 -32.69
C SER A 428 5.73 6.68 -31.42
N LEU A 429 7.04 6.65 -31.17
CA LEU A 429 7.68 7.37 -30.08
C LEU A 429 8.73 8.32 -30.64
N SER A 430 8.63 9.61 -30.30
CA SER A 430 9.74 10.54 -30.52
C SER A 430 10.58 10.62 -29.25
N ILE A 431 11.89 10.46 -29.39
CA ILE A 431 12.85 10.51 -28.30
C ILE A 431 13.94 11.56 -28.53
N GLN A 432 14.64 11.91 -27.46
CA GLN A 432 15.88 12.67 -27.50
C GLN A 432 16.99 11.85 -26.84
N ARG A 433 18.07 11.58 -27.59
CA ARG A 433 19.27 10.87 -27.15
C ARG A 433 20.49 11.76 -27.40
N ASN A 434 21.26 12.06 -26.35
CA ASN A 434 22.45 12.93 -26.45
C ASN A 434 22.18 14.25 -27.22
N GLY A 435 21.03 14.87 -26.97
CA GLY A 435 20.58 16.10 -27.64
C GLY A 435 19.94 15.91 -29.02
N THR A 436 20.14 14.77 -29.67
CA THR A 436 19.60 14.46 -31.00
C THR A 436 18.20 13.86 -30.91
N ARG A 437 17.29 14.28 -31.80
CA ARG A 437 15.93 13.73 -31.87
C ARG A 437 15.84 12.55 -32.82
N SER A 438 15.02 11.57 -32.50
CA SER A 438 14.77 10.40 -33.33
C SER A 438 13.35 9.92 -33.14
N ASP A 439 12.74 9.39 -34.20
CA ASP A 439 11.42 8.78 -34.17
C ASP A 439 11.57 7.26 -34.29
N LEU A 440 10.87 6.54 -33.43
CA LEU A 440 10.84 5.09 -33.37
C LEU A 440 9.43 4.61 -33.70
N GLU A 441 9.33 3.63 -34.61
CA GLU A 441 8.10 2.93 -34.92
C GLU A 441 8.05 1.62 -34.14
N LEU A 442 6.98 1.42 -33.39
CA LEU A 442 6.77 0.29 -32.51
C LEU A 442 5.75 -0.65 -33.15
N ASP A 443 6.11 -1.93 -33.26
CA ASP A 443 5.15 -3.01 -33.49
C ASP A 443 4.73 -3.60 -32.14
N LEU A 444 3.53 -3.22 -31.67
CA LEU A 444 2.98 -3.64 -30.39
C LEU A 444 2.55 -5.12 -30.38
N SER A 445 2.49 -5.75 -31.56
CA SER A 445 2.21 -7.18 -31.67
C SER A 445 3.46 -8.06 -31.56
N ARG A 446 4.64 -7.45 -31.66
CA ARG A 446 5.93 -8.16 -31.62
C ARG A 446 6.59 -8.00 -30.26
N PHE A 447 6.68 -9.10 -29.53
CA PHE A 447 7.40 -9.21 -28.26
C PHE A 447 7.76 -10.66 -27.96
N ASP A 448 8.64 -10.89 -26.98
CA ASP A 448 9.03 -12.22 -26.50
C ASP A 448 9.39 -12.18 -25.00
N TYR A 449 9.58 -13.34 -24.38
CA TYR A 449 10.02 -13.49 -22.99
C TYR A 449 11.30 -12.66 -22.73
N PRO A 450 11.44 -11.99 -21.56
CA PRO A 450 10.54 -12.01 -20.40
C PRO A 450 9.39 -11.01 -20.44
N TYR A 451 9.22 -10.26 -21.52
CA TYR A 451 8.08 -9.37 -21.67
C TYR A 451 6.81 -10.19 -21.98
N THR A 452 5.75 -9.91 -21.24
CA THR A 452 4.38 -10.31 -21.61
C THR A 452 3.47 -9.10 -21.50
N ARG A 453 2.43 -9.05 -22.33
CA ARG A 453 1.49 -7.93 -22.33
C ARG A 453 0.68 -7.87 -21.03
N GLU A 454 0.40 -9.03 -20.44
CA GLU A 454 -0.38 -9.18 -19.22
C GLU A 454 0.39 -8.73 -17.99
N SER A 455 1.72 -8.88 -17.98
CA SER A 455 2.54 -8.65 -16.77
C SER A 455 3.40 -7.39 -16.80
N ALA A 456 3.86 -6.96 -17.98
CA ALA A 456 4.64 -5.74 -18.10
C ALA A 456 3.72 -4.52 -18.13
N THR A 457 4.28 -3.35 -17.84
CA THR A 457 3.59 -2.07 -17.96
C THR A 457 4.35 -1.16 -18.91
N HIS A 458 3.67 -0.11 -19.39
CA HIS A 458 4.29 0.96 -20.18
C HIS A 458 5.09 0.45 -21.41
N LEU A 459 4.63 -0.62 -22.07
CA LEU A 459 5.30 -1.22 -23.24
C LEU A 459 6.76 -1.64 -23.00
N GLY A 460 7.14 -1.89 -21.75
CA GLY A 460 8.49 -2.29 -21.34
C GLY A 460 9.39 -1.14 -20.91
N VAL A 461 8.92 0.11 -20.92
CA VAL A 461 9.68 1.26 -20.43
C VAL A 461 9.77 1.25 -18.90
N VAL A 462 10.98 1.44 -18.37
CA VAL A 462 11.23 1.52 -16.92
C VAL A 462 11.80 2.90 -16.56
N PHE A 463 11.04 3.63 -15.74
CA PHE A 463 11.47 4.88 -15.11
C PHE A 463 11.98 4.64 -13.69
N ALA A 464 12.80 5.56 -13.16
CA ALA A 464 13.27 5.49 -11.77
C ALA A 464 12.11 5.62 -10.77
N SER A 465 11.10 6.41 -11.10
CA SER A 465 9.94 6.70 -10.25
C SER A 465 8.66 6.92 -11.10
N SER A 466 7.51 7.15 -10.47
CA SER A 466 6.31 7.70 -11.10
C SER A 466 6.44 9.18 -11.41
N GLY A 467 7.35 9.87 -10.74
CA GLY A 467 7.32 11.32 -10.62
C GLY A 467 6.16 11.78 -9.74
N ILE A 468 5.99 13.09 -9.64
CA ILE A 468 4.94 13.74 -8.86
C ILE A 468 3.91 14.34 -9.84
N PRO A 469 2.66 13.87 -9.81
CA PRO A 469 1.59 14.39 -10.66
C PRO A 469 1.38 15.90 -10.48
N GLN A 470 1.14 16.61 -11.59
CA GLN A 470 0.94 18.06 -11.55
C GLN A 470 -0.42 18.46 -10.99
N ASP A 471 -1.43 17.61 -11.17
CA ASP A 471 -2.80 17.85 -10.70
C ASP A 471 -2.90 17.92 -9.17
N TRP A 472 -1.99 17.28 -8.44
CA TRP A 472 -1.90 17.42 -6.97
C TRP A 472 -1.75 18.88 -6.52
N SER A 473 -0.95 19.66 -7.25
CA SER A 473 -0.77 21.09 -6.96
C SER A 473 -2.03 21.90 -7.26
N GLU A 474 -2.82 21.50 -8.26
CA GLU A 474 -4.08 22.14 -8.62
C GLU A 474 -5.17 21.81 -7.58
N ARG A 475 -5.24 20.56 -7.12
CA ARG A 475 -6.14 20.12 -6.04
C ARG A 475 -5.83 20.84 -4.73
N LEU A 476 -4.55 21.00 -4.37
CA LEU A 476 -4.15 21.79 -3.21
C LEU A 476 -4.67 23.23 -3.30
N LYS A 477 -4.53 23.89 -4.45
CA LYS A 477 -5.07 25.24 -4.68
C LYS A 477 -6.59 25.29 -4.52
N GLN A 478 -7.29 24.30 -5.08
CA GLN A 478 -8.75 24.21 -4.98
C GLN A 478 -9.21 24.09 -3.53
N VAL A 479 -8.58 23.22 -2.73
CA VAL A 479 -8.87 23.04 -1.31
C VAL A 479 -8.69 24.36 -0.56
N ILE A 480 -7.56 25.03 -0.72
CA ILE A 480 -7.25 26.31 -0.06
C ILE A 480 -8.28 27.39 -0.41
N VAL A 481 -8.57 27.55 -1.71
CA VAL A 481 -9.51 28.58 -2.20
C VAL A 481 -10.94 28.31 -1.72
N SER A 482 -11.40 27.06 -1.78
CA SER A 482 -12.75 26.69 -1.32
C SER A 482 -12.98 26.96 0.17
N ARG A 483 -11.91 26.83 0.97
CA ARG A 483 -11.94 27.06 2.43
C ARG A 483 -11.65 28.52 2.79
N ARG A 484 -11.28 29.36 1.82
CA ARG A 484 -10.85 30.76 2.02
C ARG A 484 -9.73 30.89 3.05
N ALA A 485 -8.87 29.88 3.11
CA ALA A 485 -7.77 29.80 4.06
C ALA A 485 -6.62 30.72 3.65
N LYS A 486 -5.97 31.38 4.62
CA LYS A 486 -4.86 32.30 4.42
C LYS A 486 -3.57 31.81 5.07
N GLU A 487 -3.66 31.18 6.23
CA GLU A 487 -2.52 30.62 6.97
C GLU A 487 -2.60 29.10 6.95
N VAL A 488 -2.01 28.50 5.92
CA VAL A 488 -2.19 27.07 5.64
C VAL A 488 -0.96 26.29 6.10
N LEU A 489 -1.15 25.21 6.85
CA LEU A 489 -0.12 24.23 7.18
C LEU A 489 -0.31 22.98 6.32
N LEU A 490 0.59 22.76 5.36
CA LEU A 490 0.64 21.53 4.56
C LEU A 490 1.61 20.53 5.17
N LEU A 491 1.09 19.37 5.51
CA LEU A 491 1.88 18.22 5.96
C LEU A 491 2.28 17.39 4.73
N SER A 492 3.57 17.16 4.53
CA SER A 492 4.12 16.45 3.36
C SER A 492 5.18 15.43 3.80
N SER A 493 5.71 14.65 2.85
CA SER A 493 6.75 13.65 3.11
C SER A 493 8.15 14.17 2.76
N SER A 494 9.18 13.53 3.31
CA SER A 494 10.59 13.87 3.05
C SER A 494 10.96 13.81 1.56
N LEU A 495 10.40 12.85 0.82
CA LEU A 495 10.70 12.65 -0.61
C LEU A 495 9.95 13.63 -1.52
N VAL A 496 8.76 14.08 -1.13
CA VAL A 496 7.92 14.97 -1.94
C VAL A 496 8.24 16.45 -1.69
N ARG A 497 8.64 16.81 -0.46
CA ARG A 497 8.90 18.19 -0.05
C ARG A 497 9.80 18.98 -1.01
N PRO A 498 10.94 18.47 -1.53
CA PRO A 498 11.79 19.27 -2.42
C PRO A 498 11.11 19.66 -3.73
N ALA A 499 10.38 18.72 -4.34
CA ALA A 499 9.64 18.98 -5.58
C ALA A 499 8.45 19.92 -5.35
N LEU A 500 7.75 19.76 -4.23
CA LEU A 500 6.68 20.65 -3.82
C LEU A 500 7.20 22.09 -3.59
N ALA A 501 8.31 22.25 -2.87
CA ALA A 501 8.92 23.55 -2.61
C ALA A 501 9.30 24.28 -3.91
N LYS A 502 9.82 23.55 -4.90
CA LYS A 502 10.08 24.09 -6.25
C LYS A 502 8.80 24.50 -6.97
N LEU A 503 7.77 23.65 -6.97
CA LEU A 503 6.49 23.98 -7.60
C LEU A 503 5.88 25.25 -7.01
N MET A 504 6.02 25.43 -5.70
CA MET A 504 5.58 26.64 -5.00
C MET A 504 6.35 27.89 -5.43
N SER A 505 7.67 27.82 -5.56
CA SER A 505 8.49 28.98 -5.94
C SER A 505 8.28 29.41 -7.40
N GLU A 506 8.01 28.46 -8.31
CA GLU A 506 7.82 28.76 -9.73
C GLU A 506 6.42 29.25 -10.10
N ARG A 507 5.37 28.71 -9.46
CA ARG A 507 3.97 28.93 -9.89
C ARG A 507 3.14 29.73 -8.91
N GLY A 508 3.61 29.91 -7.68
CA GLY A 508 2.78 30.37 -6.56
C GLY A 508 1.61 29.43 -6.27
N ILE A 509 1.02 29.51 -5.08
CA ILE A 509 -0.17 28.72 -4.73
C ILE A 509 -1.43 29.55 -5.00
N ALA A 510 -1.58 30.65 -4.29
CA ALA A 510 -2.65 31.61 -4.43
C ALA A 510 -2.15 33.00 -3.97
N HIS A 511 -2.84 34.07 -4.39
CA HIS A 511 -2.60 35.40 -3.83
C HIS A 511 -3.03 35.42 -2.35
N ASP A 512 -2.28 36.13 -1.51
CA ASP A 512 -2.59 36.35 -0.09
C ASP A 512 -2.70 35.09 0.78
N VAL A 513 -2.00 34.01 0.41
CA VAL A 513 -1.89 32.78 1.20
C VAL A 513 -0.45 32.54 1.62
N THR A 514 -0.24 32.40 2.92
CA THR A 514 1.00 31.89 3.51
C THR A 514 0.89 30.38 3.61
N LEU A 515 1.71 29.64 2.86
CA LEU A 515 1.79 28.18 3.00
C LEU A 515 3.05 27.79 3.79
N HIS A 516 2.83 27.13 4.91
CA HIS A 516 3.85 26.46 5.71
C HIS A 516 3.91 24.99 5.33
N VAL A 517 5.12 24.44 5.11
CA VAL A 517 5.29 23.00 4.80
C VAL A 517 6.06 22.34 5.93
N ARG A 518 5.44 21.35 6.58
CA ARG A 518 6.06 20.54 7.63
C ARG A 518 6.09 19.08 7.20
N VAL A 519 7.15 18.38 7.61
CA VAL A 519 7.26 16.93 7.43
C VAL A 519 7.01 16.30 8.79
N PRO A 520 5.90 15.59 9.00
CA PRO A 520 5.66 14.87 10.25
C PRO A 520 6.75 13.82 10.48
N ARG A 521 7.02 13.54 11.74
CA ARG A 521 7.87 12.40 12.12
C ARG A 521 6.99 11.15 12.10
N ASN A 522 7.45 10.06 11.47
CA ASN A 522 6.78 8.77 11.59
C ASN A 522 7.13 8.15 12.95
N GLY A 523 6.31 8.38 13.96
CA GLY A 523 6.44 7.81 15.30
C GLY A 523 5.83 6.42 15.40
N TYR A 524 4.82 6.12 14.58
CA TYR A 524 4.11 4.85 14.61
C TYR A 524 4.98 3.65 14.21
N PHE A 525 5.60 3.69 13.02
CA PHE A 525 6.60 2.70 12.65
C PHE A 525 7.94 3.00 13.29
N GLY A 526 8.36 4.27 13.30
CA GLY A 526 9.65 4.68 13.83
C GLY A 526 10.85 3.99 13.16
N GLY A 527 11.96 3.87 13.88
CA GLY A 527 13.21 3.33 13.36
C GLY A 527 13.76 4.24 12.27
N ASN A 528 14.04 3.70 11.08
CA ASN A 528 14.40 4.50 9.91
C ASN A 528 13.29 4.56 8.85
N VAL A 529 12.05 4.17 9.20
CA VAL A 529 10.90 4.29 8.30
C VAL A 529 10.46 5.74 8.24
N PHE A 530 10.37 6.30 7.02
CA PHE A 530 9.99 7.71 6.81
C PHE A 530 8.99 7.91 5.66
N MET A 531 8.37 6.83 5.17
CA MET A 531 7.36 6.92 4.11
C MET A 531 6.12 7.67 4.63
N GLY A 532 5.64 8.65 3.85
CA GLY A 532 4.49 9.47 4.23
C GLY A 532 3.20 8.66 4.34
N ASP A 533 3.01 7.69 3.44
CA ASP A 533 1.84 6.82 3.40
C ASP A 533 1.75 5.86 4.60
N LEU A 534 2.80 5.80 5.43
CA LEU A 534 2.87 4.99 6.66
C LEU A 534 2.73 5.84 7.92
N MET A 535 2.37 7.12 7.81
CA MET A 535 2.07 7.99 8.94
C MET A 535 0.63 7.80 9.41
N VAL A 536 0.39 8.04 10.69
CA VAL A 536 -0.93 7.89 11.33
C VAL A 536 -1.42 9.23 11.88
N VAL A 537 -2.70 9.31 12.24
CA VAL A 537 -3.37 10.49 12.83
C VAL A 537 -2.52 11.11 13.94
N GLU A 538 -1.95 10.29 14.82
CA GLU A 538 -1.12 10.78 15.92
C GLU A 538 0.13 11.52 15.44
N ASP A 539 0.82 11.01 14.40
CA ASP A 539 2.00 11.67 13.81
C ASP A 539 1.64 13.07 13.27
N PHE A 540 0.43 13.21 12.71
CA PHE A 540 -0.06 14.49 12.21
C PHE A 540 -0.47 15.44 13.34
N ILE A 541 -1.13 14.94 14.40
CA ILE A 541 -1.46 15.75 15.59
C ILE A 541 -0.19 16.35 16.19
N GLU A 542 0.82 15.52 16.46
CA GLU A 542 2.10 15.96 17.03
C GLU A 542 2.78 17.01 16.13
N ALA A 543 2.70 16.85 14.80
CA ALA A 543 3.25 17.81 13.85
C ALA A 543 2.53 19.16 13.88
N VAL A 544 1.20 19.17 13.97
CA VAL A 544 0.38 20.39 14.04
C VAL A 544 0.63 21.12 15.36
N GLU A 545 0.60 20.42 16.48
CA GLU A 545 0.85 20.99 17.80
C GLU A 545 2.27 21.54 17.92
N GLY A 546 3.25 20.79 17.43
CA GLY A 546 4.64 21.24 17.36
C GLY A 546 4.77 22.52 16.54
N PHE A 547 4.08 22.62 15.40
CA PHE A 547 4.08 23.83 14.58
C PHE A 547 3.50 25.05 15.30
N ILE A 548 2.35 24.89 15.95
CA ILE A 548 1.69 25.97 16.70
C ILE A 548 2.60 26.44 17.84
N LYS A 549 3.20 25.49 18.58
CA LYS A 549 4.05 25.77 19.74
C LYS A 549 5.37 26.45 19.37
N GLU A 550 6.02 26.00 18.30
CA GLU A 550 7.32 26.53 17.85
C GLU A 550 7.18 27.88 17.14
N GLY A 551 6.15 28.03 16.30
CA GLY A 551 5.97 29.21 15.46
C GLY A 551 5.15 30.32 16.09
N GLY A 552 4.32 30.02 17.10
CA GLY A 552 3.32 30.97 17.62
C GLY A 552 2.26 31.36 16.58
N ILE A 553 2.18 30.64 15.47
CA ILE A 553 1.25 30.84 14.36
C ILE A 553 0.17 29.79 14.48
N GLN A 554 -1.08 30.23 14.54
CA GLN A 554 -2.22 29.32 14.45
C GLN A 554 -2.67 29.25 12.99
N PRO A 555 -2.49 28.10 12.31
CA PRO A 555 -3.00 27.93 10.96
C PRO A 555 -4.53 27.96 10.99
N ASP A 556 -5.14 28.49 9.93
CA ASP A 556 -6.59 28.45 9.72
C ASP A 556 -7.03 27.21 8.92
N LEU A 557 -6.08 26.46 8.36
CA LEU A 557 -6.29 25.18 7.71
C LEU A 557 -5.04 24.29 7.77
N VAL A 558 -5.24 23.04 8.18
CA VAL A 558 -4.25 21.96 7.98
C VAL A 558 -4.63 21.16 6.74
N VAL A 559 -3.68 20.97 5.85
CA VAL A 559 -3.85 20.19 4.62
C VAL A 559 -2.94 18.96 4.66
N ILE A 560 -3.49 17.80 4.36
CA ILE A 560 -2.78 16.51 4.41
C ILE A 560 -3.04 15.76 3.09
N PRO A 561 -2.05 15.11 2.48
CA PRO A 561 -2.30 14.16 1.39
C PRO A 561 -3.31 13.08 1.85
N SER A 562 -4.23 12.67 0.98
CA SER A 562 -5.17 11.58 1.32
C SER A 562 -4.51 10.19 1.35
N SER A 563 -3.30 10.07 0.80
CA SER A 563 -2.61 8.78 0.67
C SER A 563 -2.44 7.99 1.97
N PRO A 564 -2.11 8.56 3.16
CA PRO A 564 -2.03 7.76 4.40
C PRO A 564 -3.39 7.20 4.88
N PHE A 565 -4.50 7.68 4.29
CA PHE A 565 -5.87 7.32 4.64
C PHE A 565 -6.60 6.56 3.51
N HIS A 566 -5.86 6.13 2.48
CA HIS A 566 -6.43 5.66 1.22
C HIS A 566 -7.01 4.23 1.28
N LEU A 567 -6.48 3.38 2.17
CA LEU A 567 -6.60 1.92 2.07
C LEU A 567 -8.04 1.40 2.07
N SER A 568 -8.96 2.13 2.71
CA SER A 568 -10.33 1.68 2.90
C SER A 568 -11.39 2.60 2.31
N GLY A 569 -11.00 3.75 1.76
CA GLY A 569 -11.94 4.78 1.33
C GLY A 569 -12.73 5.45 2.46
N TRP A 570 -12.51 5.07 3.72
CA TRP A 570 -13.17 5.65 4.89
C TRP A 570 -12.40 6.82 5.51
N GLY A 571 -11.28 7.23 4.92
CA GLY A 571 -10.42 8.29 5.47
C GLY A 571 -9.77 7.88 6.79
N ARG A 572 -9.41 6.59 6.93
CA ARG A 572 -8.83 6.00 8.14
C ARG A 572 -7.36 5.63 7.94
N ASP A 573 -6.56 5.86 8.95
CA ASP A 573 -5.14 5.49 8.97
C ASP A 573 -4.93 4.01 9.35
N LEU A 574 -3.67 3.59 9.43
CA LEU A 574 -3.28 2.21 9.79
C LEU A 574 -3.63 1.80 11.24
N THR A 575 -4.08 2.74 12.07
CA THR A 575 -4.65 2.50 13.41
C THR A 575 -6.18 2.52 13.40
N GLY A 576 -6.80 2.59 12.23
CA GLY A 576 -8.24 2.70 12.09
C GLY A 576 -8.81 4.06 12.52
N ARG A 577 -8.00 5.07 12.86
CA ARG A 577 -8.50 6.41 13.24
C ARG A 577 -8.84 7.23 12.02
N VAL A 578 -9.94 7.96 12.09
CA VAL A 578 -10.37 8.87 11.01
C VAL A 578 -9.54 10.15 11.01
N TYR A 579 -9.18 10.67 9.84
CA TYR A 579 -8.35 11.89 9.73
C TYR A 579 -8.95 13.11 10.46
N LEU A 580 -10.28 13.16 10.63
CA LEU A 580 -10.98 14.24 11.34
C LEU A 580 -10.67 14.28 12.84
N ASP A 581 -10.10 13.21 13.41
CA ASP A 581 -9.56 13.24 14.78
C ASP A 581 -8.50 14.32 14.96
N ILE A 582 -7.75 14.64 13.90
CA ILE A 582 -6.76 15.72 13.90
C ILE A 582 -7.46 17.06 14.17
N GLU A 583 -8.56 17.34 13.48
CA GLU A 583 -9.37 18.56 13.68
C GLU A 583 -10.00 18.59 15.08
N ARG A 584 -10.54 17.45 15.54
CA ARG A 584 -11.16 17.33 16.86
C ARG A 584 -10.16 17.59 17.99
N HIS A 585 -8.91 17.15 17.82
CA HIS A 585 -7.85 17.31 18.82
C HIS A 585 -7.24 18.71 18.78
N THR A 586 -6.75 19.12 17.61
CA THR A 586 -5.99 20.37 17.44
C THR A 586 -6.87 21.62 17.42
N LYS A 587 -8.19 21.45 17.22
CA LYS A 587 -9.16 22.54 16.99
C LYS A 587 -8.84 23.40 15.77
N VAL A 588 -8.02 22.90 14.84
CA VAL A 588 -7.75 23.54 13.56
C VAL A 588 -8.48 22.77 12.46
N PRO A 589 -9.21 23.44 11.54
CA PRO A 589 -9.85 22.77 10.41
C PRO A 589 -8.88 21.90 9.60
N VAL A 590 -9.30 20.70 9.22
CA VAL A 590 -8.48 19.76 8.43
C VAL A 590 -9.14 19.46 7.08
N ALA A 591 -8.33 19.44 6.03
CA ALA A 591 -8.75 18.98 4.70
C ALA A 591 -7.72 18.02 4.10
N LEU A 592 -8.23 17.02 3.38
CA LEU A 592 -7.40 16.16 2.56
C LEU A 592 -7.21 16.76 1.17
N VAL A 593 -6.02 16.57 0.60
CA VAL A 593 -5.78 16.74 -0.84
C VAL A 593 -5.73 15.36 -1.45
N GLU A 594 -6.68 15.08 -2.33
CA GLU A 594 -6.79 13.77 -2.96
C GLU A 594 -5.54 13.45 -3.80
N CYS A 595 -4.80 12.44 -3.37
CA CYS A 595 -3.60 11.95 -4.04
C CYS A 595 -3.48 10.43 -3.91
N GLU A 596 -3.12 9.78 -5.02
CA GLU A 596 -2.83 8.36 -5.00
C GLU A 596 -1.47 8.09 -4.32
N PRO A 597 -1.34 6.98 -3.58
CA PRO A 597 -0.05 6.54 -3.07
C PRO A 597 0.93 6.30 -4.22
N ILE A 598 2.19 6.64 -3.97
CA ILE A 598 3.26 6.37 -4.91
C ILE A 598 3.86 5.00 -4.54
N PHE A 599 3.34 3.95 -5.19
CA PHE A 599 3.77 2.55 -4.99
C PHE A 599 5.08 2.19 -5.72
N ASP A 600 5.90 3.20 -6.05
CA ASP A 600 7.18 2.98 -6.73
C ASP A 600 8.28 2.65 -5.72
#